data_AF-Q5ETW0-F1
#
_entry.id   AF-Q5ETW0-F1
#
_cell.length_a   1.000
_cell.length_b   1.000
_cell.length_c   1.000
_cell.angle_alpha   90.00
_cell.angle_beta   90.00
_cell.angle_gamma   90.00
#
_symmetry.space_group_name_H-M   'P 1'
#
loop_
_entity.id
_entity.type
_entity.pdbx_description
1 polymer ?
#
loop_
_entity_poly.entity_id
_entity_poly.type
_entity_poly.pdbx_seq_one_letter_code
_entity_poly.pdbx_strand_id
1 'polypeptide(L)'
;MYYLKNTNFWMFGLFFFFYFFIMGAYFPFFPIWLHDINQVSKSDTGIIFASISFFSLLFQPIFGLLSDKLGLRKHLLWIITGMLVLFAPFFIYVFGPLLRTNIVLGSIAGGIYLGFIYNGGAPAIEAYIEKVSRRSSFEFGRARLFGCVGWALCASVVGIMFTINNEFVFWLGSGCAVILAILLLIAKPETGSTAQVADKLGANTKPFNLRLAFELLKDSKLWFLALYVVGVSCTYDVFDQQFANFFTSFFSSTDQGTRVFGYVTTMGELLNASIMFFAPLIVNRIGGKNALLLAGLIMSIRIIGSSFASTP
;
A
#
# COMPACT_ATOMS: atom_id res chain seq x y z
N MET A 1 -24.57 -17.38 8.75
CA MET A 1 -23.75 -16.13 8.79
C MET A 1 -22.97 -16.04 10.11
N TYR A 2 -21.98 -16.90 10.32
CA TYR A 2 -21.16 -16.91 11.55
C TYR A 2 -20.13 -15.76 11.59
N TYR A 3 -19.69 -15.30 10.41
CA TYR A 3 -18.68 -14.26 10.23
C TYR A 3 -19.15 -12.84 10.65
N LEU A 4 -20.43 -12.50 10.46
CA LEU A 4 -21.00 -11.20 10.84
C LEU A 4 -21.10 -10.99 12.36
N LYS A 5 -21.11 -12.08 13.15
CA LYS A 5 -21.13 -12.05 14.62
C LYS A 5 -19.75 -12.04 15.25
N ASN A 6 -18.68 -12.23 14.47
CA ASN A 6 -17.33 -12.29 15.00
C ASN A 6 -16.77 -10.87 15.15
N THR A 7 -16.60 -10.42 16.40
CA THR A 7 -16.05 -9.09 16.72
C THR A 7 -14.69 -8.87 16.07
N ASN A 8 -13.86 -9.91 15.96
CA ASN A 8 -12.55 -9.80 15.31
C ASN A 8 -12.66 -9.50 13.81
N PHE A 9 -13.66 -10.05 13.11
CA PHE A 9 -13.86 -9.77 11.69
C PHE A 9 -14.15 -8.29 11.45
N TRP A 10 -15.07 -7.69 12.24
CA TRP A 10 -15.37 -6.27 12.15
C TRP A 10 -14.18 -5.40 12.57
N MET A 11 -13.46 -5.77 13.63
CA MET A 11 -12.30 -5.00 14.08
C MET A 11 -11.16 -5.00 13.05
N PHE A 12 -10.79 -6.16 12.48
CA PHE A 12 -9.73 -6.22 11.48
C PHE A 12 -10.19 -5.75 10.09
N GLY A 13 -11.47 -5.89 9.75
CA GLY A 13 -12.06 -5.30 8.55
C GLY A 13 -12.03 -3.77 8.59
N LEU A 14 -12.42 -3.18 9.73
CA LEU A 14 -12.30 -1.73 9.96
C LEU A 14 -10.83 -1.30 10.04
N PHE A 15 -9.93 -2.13 10.58
CA PHE A 15 -8.50 -1.86 10.55
C PHE A 15 -7.98 -1.74 9.11
N PHE A 16 -8.36 -2.67 8.23
CA PHE A 16 -8.03 -2.56 6.82
C PHE A 16 -8.65 -1.32 6.17
N PHE A 17 -9.92 -1.04 6.47
CA PHE A 17 -10.62 0.12 5.94
C PHE A 17 -9.83 1.41 6.24
N PHE A 18 -9.51 1.69 7.50
CA PHE A 18 -8.80 2.92 7.86
C PHE A 18 -7.33 2.91 7.43
N TYR A 19 -6.67 1.74 7.38
CA TYR A 19 -5.29 1.66 6.90
C TYR A 19 -5.21 2.01 5.40
N PHE A 20 -6.05 1.39 4.58
CA PHE A 20 -6.14 1.70 3.16
C PHE A 20 -6.72 3.08 2.89
N PHE A 21 -7.53 3.62 3.80
CA PHE A 21 -7.94 5.02 3.77
C PHE A 21 -6.70 5.93 3.87
N ILE A 22 -5.84 5.75 4.87
CA ILE A 22 -4.62 6.57 5.02
C ILE A 22 -3.66 6.38 3.84
N MET A 23 -3.55 5.15 3.33
CA MET A 23 -2.72 4.86 2.16
C MET A 23 -3.28 5.50 0.88
N GLY A 24 -4.61 5.54 0.72
CA GLY A 24 -5.31 6.19 -0.38
C GLY A 24 -5.25 7.72 -0.31
N ALA A 25 -5.03 8.31 0.86
CA ALA A 25 -4.73 9.74 0.97
C ALA A 25 -3.29 10.05 0.54
N TYR A 26 -2.35 9.17 0.86
CA TYR A 26 -0.93 9.36 0.58
C TYR A 26 -0.59 9.06 -0.87
N PHE A 27 -0.79 7.82 -1.32
CA PHE A 27 -0.18 7.30 -2.55
C PHE A 27 -0.57 8.08 -3.82
N PRO A 28 -1.87 8.29 -4.12
CA PRO A 28 -2.29 9.03 -5.33
C PRO A 28 -1.98 10.53 -5.26
N PHE A 29 -2.02 11.15 -4.08
CA PHE A 29 -1.88 12.60 -3.94
C PHE A 29 -0.45 13.04 -3.60
N PHE A 30 0.45 12.12 -3.28
CA PHE A 30 1.84 12.44 -2.98
C PHE A 30 2.59 13.13 -4.15
N PRO A 31 2.48 12.67 -5.41
CA PRO A 31 3.08 13.37 -6.54
C PRO A 31 2.51 14.78 -6.73
N ILE A 32 1.20 14.93 -6.55
CA ILE A 32 0.47 16.21 -6.66
C ILE A 32 0.93 17.16 -5.55
N TRP A 33 1.07 16.66 -4.32
CA TRP A 33 1.54 17.42 -3.17
C TRP A 33 2.99 17.90 -3.33
N LEU A 34 3.87 17.08 -3.92
CA LEU A 34 5.25 17.49 -4.21
C LEU A 34 5.30 18.58 -5.29
N HIS A 35 4.49 18.44 -6.35
CA HIS A 35 4.50 19.37 -7.48
C HIS A 35 3.82 20.71 -7.13
N ASP A 36 2.59 20.68 -6.63
CA ASP A 36 1.78 21.90 -6.52
C ASP A 36 2.14 22.73 -5.28
N ILE A 37 2.45 22.08 -4.15
CA ILE A 37 2.64 22.75 -2.85
C ILE A 37 4.11 23.03 -2.56
N ASN A 38 4.98 22.09 -2.92
CA ASN A 38 6.41 22.21 -2.67
C ASN A 38 7.21 22.63 -3.91
N GLN A 39 6.56 22.76 -5.08
CA GLN A 39 7.19 23.20 -6.33
C GLN A 39 8.46 22.39 -6.65
N VAL A 40 8.43 21.10 -6.35
CA VAL A 40 9.56 20.18 -6.46
C VAL A 40 9.76 19.81 -7.93
N SER A 41 11.01 19.88 -8.41
CA SER A 41 11.35 19.48 -9.77
C SER A 41 11.11 17.99 -10.00
N LYS A 42 10.83 17.58 -11.24
CA LYS A 42 10.67 16.16 -11.61
C LYS A 42 11.90 15.33 -11.26
N SER A 43 13.10 15.91 -11.36
CA SER A 43 14.36 15.27 -10.97
C SER A 43 14.38 14.92 -9.48
N ASP A 44 13.92 15.84 -8.64
CA ASP A 44 13.90 15.72 -7.19
C ASP A 44 12.81 14.74 -6.73
N THR A 45 11.64 14.77 -7.37
CA THR A 45 10.59 13.78 -7.14
C THR A 45 11.09 12.37 -7.44
N GLY A 46 11.89 12.18 -8.50
CA GLY A 46 12.56 10.91 -8.78
C GLY A 46 13.50 10.46 -7.67
N ILE A 47 14.28 11.38 -7.08
CA ILE A 47 15.17 11.09 -5.95
C ILE A 47 14.37 10.69 -4.70
N ILE A 48 13.25 11.37 -4.43
CA ILE A 48 12.37 11.04 -3.29
C ILE A 48 11.81 9.62 -3.45
N PHE A 49 11.22 9.28 -4.60
CA PHE A 49 10.69 7.94 -4.86
C PHE A 49 11.77 6.86 -4.85
N ALA A 50 12.97 7.16 -5.37
CA ALA A 50 14.11 6.26 -5.29
C ALA A 50 14.54 6.01 -3.84
N SER A 51 14.56 7.05 -3.01
CA SER A 51 14.88 6.94 -1.58
C SER A 51 13.83 6.09 -0.83
N ILE A 52 12.54 6.33 -1.09
CA ILE A 52 11.44 5.51 -0.55
C ILE A 52 11.61 4.04 -0.95
N SER A 53 11.95 3.78 -2.22
CA SER A 53 12.17 2.43 -2.73
C SER A 53 13.39 1.76 -2.10
N PHE A 54 14.48 2.52 -1.88
CA PHE A 54 15.69 2.02 -1.22
C PHE A 54 15.40 1.59 0.23
N PHE A 55 14.72 2.44 1.01
CA PHE A 55 14.36 2.10 2.38
C PHE A 55 13.28 1.00 2.45
N SER A 56 12.34 1.00 1.51
CA SER A 56 11.38 -0.11 1.34
C SER A 56 12.09 -1.45 1.18
N LEU A 57 13.09 -1.52 0.29
CA LEU A 57 13.88 -2.73 0.04
C LEU A 57 14.61 -3.23 1.30
N LEU A 58 15.08 -2.32 2.14
CA LEU A 58 15.72 -2.66 3.41
C LEU A 58 14.72 -3.11 4.47
N PHE A 59 13.60 -2.39 4.60
CA PHE A 59 12.61 -2.64 5.65
C PHE A 59 11.73 -3.85 5.38
N GLN A 60 11.38 -4.17 4.13
CA GLN A 60 10.52 -5.31 3.80
C GLN A 60 11.07 -6.66 4.34
N PRO A 61 12.35 -7.04 4.12
CA PRO A 61 12.91 -8.25 4.71
C PRO A 61 12.95 -8.20 6.24
N ILE A 62 13.33 -7.05 6.81
CA ILE A 62 13.41 -6.86 8.26
C ILE A 62 12.03 -7.05 8.91
N PHE A 63 10.99 -6.45 8.31
CA PHE A 63 9.61 -6.61 8.74
C PHE A 63 9.07 -8.03 8.55
N GLY A 64 9.45 -8.71 7.45
CA GLY A 64 9.10 -10.11 7.25
C GLY A 64 9.66 -10.99 8.37
N LEU A 65 10.95 -10.87 8.65
CA LEU A 65 11.62 -11.62 9.73
C LEU A 65 11.07 -11.26 11.12
N LEU A 66 10.80 -9.97 11.36
CA LEU A 66 10.18 -9.50 12.60
C LEU A 66 8.75 -10.04 12.75
N SER A 67 7.95 -10.02 11.69
CA SER A 67 6.57 -10.54 11.66
C SER A 67 6.54 -12.05 11.95
N ASP A 68 7.52 -12.79 11.45
CA ASP A 68 7.64 -14.22 11.73
C ASP A 68 8.14 -14.50 13.14
N LYS A 69 9.12 -13.73 13.65
CA LYS A 69 9.61 -13.85 15.03
C LYS A 69 8.59 -13.41 16.07
N LEU A 70 7.79 -12.40 15.77
CA LEU A 70 6.75 -11.87 16.65
C LEU A 70 5.46 -12.69 16.57
N GLY A 71 5.26 -13.49 15.50
CA GLY A 71 4.08 -14.32 15.30
C GLY A 71 2.80 -13.48 15.34
N LEU A 72 1.99 -13.67 16.39
CA LEU A 72 0.75 -12.93 16.64
C LEU A 72 0.89 -11.72 17.58
N ARG A 73 2.10 -11.33 17.97
CA ARG A 73 2.32 -10.18 18.86
C ARG A 73 2.07 -8.86 18.15
N LYS A 74 1.23 -8.03 18.75
CA LYS A 74 0.80 -6.72 18.22
C LYS A 74 1.87 -5.62 18.27
N HIS A 75 3.06 -5.86 18.80
CA HIS A 75 4.07 -4.80 18.99
C HIS A 75 4.44 -4.11 17.67
N LEU A 76 4.53 -4.88 16.58
CA LEU A 76 4.84 -4.32 15.27
C LEU A 76 3.72 -3.41 14.76
N LEU A 77 2.47 -3.85 14.88
CA LEU A 77 1.31 -3.06 14.48
C LEU A 77 1.19 -1.79 15.34
N TRP A 78 1.50 -1.87 16.64
CA TRP A 78 1.55 -0.70 17.52
C TRP A 78 2.57 0.34 17.07
N ILE A 79 3.76 -0.08 16.66
CA ILE A 79 4.79 0.83 16.15
C ILE A 79 4.30 1.47 14.85
N ILE A 80 3.76 0.68 13.91
CA ILE A 80 3.23 1.20 12.63
C ILE A 80 2.08 2.19 12.88
N THR A 81 1.12 1.86 13.74
CA THR A 81 0.00 2.73 14.07
C THR A 81 0.45 3.99 14.82
N GLY A 82 1.40 3.88 15.76
CA GLY A 82 1.97 5.04 16.45
C GLY A 82 2.65 6.01 15.50
N MET A 83 3.38 5.49 14.51
CA MET A 83 3.93 6.32 13.44
C MET A 83 2.82 6.87 12.52
N LEU A 84 1.80 6.10 12.16
CA LEU A 84 0.66 6.61 11.38
C LEU A 84 -0.08 7.76 12.09
N VAL A 85 -0.17 7.78 13.41
CA VAL A 85 -0.76 8.91 14.16
C VAL A 85 0.05 10.18 13.96
N LEU A 86 1.38 10.07 13.87
CA LEU A 86 2.29 11.20 13.62
C LEU A 86 2.33 11.61 12.13
N PHE A 87 1.47 11.06 11.28
CA PHE A 87 1.44 11.36 9.85
C PHE A 87 1.26 12.86 9.54
N ALA A 88 0.28 13.53 10.16
CA ALA A 88 0.07 14.96 9.90
C ALA A 88 1.22 15.85 10.38
N PRO A 89 1.69 15.71 11.65
CA PRO A 89 2.84 16.47 12.11
C PRO A 89 4.09 16.23 11.27
N PHE A 90 4.33 14.99 10.83
CA PHE A 90 5.47 14.66 10.00
C PHE A 90 5.42 15.37 8.64
N PHE A 91 4.30 15.31 7.93
CA PHE A 91 4.20 15.94 6.60
C PHE A 91 4.28 17.46 6.66
N ILE A 92 3.58 18.08 7.62
CA ILE A 92 3.46 19.54 7.72
C ILE A 92 4.73 20.16 8.30
N TYR A 93 5.24 19.63 9.42
CA TYR A 93 6.32 20.29 10.17
C TYR A 93 7.72 19.73 9.88
N VAL A 94 7.84 18.50 9.39
CA VAL A 94 9.15 17.88 9.10
C VAL A 94 9.37 17.88 7.59
N PHE A 95 8.51 17.19 6.84
CA PHE A 95 8.76 16.89 5.44
C PHE A 95 8.71 18.14 4.56
N GLY A 96 7.70 18.99 4.70
CA GLY A 96 7.60 20.26 3.97
C GLY A 96 8.82 21.18 4.16
N PRO A 97 9.21 21.54 5.39
CA PRO A 97 10.37 22.39 5.65
C PRO A 97 11.71 21.76 5.23
N LEU A 98 11.88 20.45 5.41
CA LEU A 98 13.10 19.76 4.97
C LEU A 98 13.23 19.76 3.44
N LEU A 99 12.14 19.56 2.70
CA LEU A 99 12.17 19.61 1.24
C LEU A 99 12.55 21.00 0.71
N ARG A 100 12.12 22.07 1.40
CA ARG A 100 12.47 23.46 1.02
C ARG A 100 13.90 23.85 1.36
N THR A 101 14.52 23.22 2.35
CA THR A 101 15.88 23.54 2.81
C THR A 101 16.94 22.64 2.18
N ASN A 102 16.71 21.33 2.14
CA ASN A 102 17.61 20.38 1.50
C ASN A 102 16.85 19.11 1.06
N ILE A 103 16.67 18.98 -0.24
CA ILE A 103 15.95 17.90 -0.90
C ILE A 103 16.51 16.53 -0.55
N VAL A 104 17.83 16.39 -0.42
CA VAL A 104 18.47 15.09 -0.13
C VAL A 104 18.14 14.65 1.31
N LEU A 105 18.24 15.56 2.27
CA LEU A 105 17.89 15.27 3.67
C LEU A 105 16.38 15.01 3.82
N GLY A 106 15.55 15.79 3.14
CA GLY A 106 14.12 15.54 3.05
C GLY A 106 13.83 14.14 2.51
N SER A 107 14.42 13.79 1.35
CA SER A 107 14.26 12.49 0.71
C SER A 107 14.64 11.32 1.63
N ILE A 108 15.73 11.44 2.38
CA ILE A 108 16.14 10.40 3.34
C ILE A 108 15.14 10.28 4.48
N ALA A 109 14.73 11.39 5.09
CA ALA A 109 13.79 11.38 6.20
C ALA A 109 12.41 10.82 5.78
N GLY A 110 11.90 11.28 4.64
CA GLY A 110 10.66 10.75 4.05
C GLY A 110 10.80 9.32 3.59
N GLY A 111 11.93 8.96 3.00
CA GLY A 111 12.22 7.60 2.56
C GLY A 111 12.18 6.61 3.72
N ILE A 112 12.82 6.96 4.85
CA ILE A 112 12.77 6.15 6.07
C ILE A 112 11.33 6.03 6.57
N TYR A 113 10.65 7.15 6.74
CA TYR A 113 9.31 7.18 7.34
C TYR A 113 8.26 6.48 6.47
N LEU A 114 8.18 6.84 5.19
CA LEU A 114 7.20 6.33 4.22
C LEU A 114 7.53 4.90 3.79
N GLY A 115 8.82 4.59 3.62
CA GLY A 115 9.29 3.22 3.37
C GLY A 115 8.91 2.29 4.52
N PHE A 116 9.05 2.75 5.77
CA PHE A 116 8.70 1.97 6.95
C PHE A 116 7.19 1.76 7.10
N ILE A 117 6.40 2.84 7.01
CA ILE A 117 4.95 2.79 7.30
C ILE A 117 4.16 2.12 6.18
N TYR A 118 4.40 2.48 4.92
CA TYR A 118 3.55 2.04 3.81
C TYR A 118 4.10 0.79 3.15
N ASN A 119 5.34 0.87 2.62
CA ASN A 119 5.91 -0.24 1.86
C ASN A 119 6.29 -1.44 2.72
N GLY A 120 6.80 -1.20 3.93
CA GLY A 120 7.07 -2.24 4.93
C GLY A 120 5.84 -2.60 5.76
N GLY A 121 5.04 -1.59 6.13
CA GLY A 121 3.88 -1.79 6.99
C GLY A 121 2.68 -2.44 6.31
N ALA A 122 2.41 -2.18 5.01
CA ALA A 122 1.26 -2.78 4.33
C ALA A 122 1.37 -4.32 4.27
N PRO A 123 2.50 -4.90 3.79
CA PRO A 123 2.66 -6.36 3.80
C PRO A 123 2.67 -6.93 5.22
N ALA A 124 3.23 -6.21 6.19
CA ALA A 124 3.25 -6.65 7.59
C ALA A 124 1.85 -6.71 8.21
N ILE A 125 1.01 -5.72 7.93
CA ILE A 125 -0.39 -5.66 8.36
C ILE A 125 -1.21 -6.74 7.65
N GLU A 126 -1.04 -6.89 6.33
CA GLU A 126 -1.73 -7.92 5.56
C GLU A 126 -1.39 -9.33 6.07
N ALA A 127 -0.11 -9.64 6.26
CA ALA A 127 0.33 -10.92 6.80
C ALA A 127 -0.21 -11.17 8.22
N TYR A 128 -0.24 -10.13 9.08
CA TYR A 128 -0.80 -10.25 10.42
C TYR A 128 -2.30 -10.58 10.39
N ILE A 129 -3.06 -9.83 9.58
CA ILE A 129 -4.50 -10.04 9.47
C ILE A 129 -4.80 -11.39 8.82
N GLU A 130 -4.00 -11.85 7.87
CA GLU A 130 -4.12 -13.20 7.31
C GLU A 130 -3.92 -14.28 8.39
N LYS A 131 -2.89 -14.15 9.23
CA LYS A 131 -2.67 -15.06 10.38
C LYS A 131 -3.89 -15.06 11.32
N VAL A 132 -4.49 -13.90 11.59
CA VAL A 132 -5.71 -13.78 12.42
C VAL A 132 -6.96 -14.35 11.72
N SER A 133 -7.05 -14.18 10.40
CA SER A 133 -8.12 -14.70 9.54
C SER A 133 -8.21 -16.21 9.64
N ARG A 134 -7.06 -16.88 9.54
CA ARG A 134 -6.95 -18.34 9.70
C ARG A 134 -7.37 -18.79 11.11
N ARG A 135 -7.02 -18.01 12.14
CA ARG A 135 -7.37 -18.30 13.55
C ARG A 135 -8.85 -18.09 13.88
N SER A 136 -9.49 -17.11 13.25
CA SER A 136 -10.88 -16.72 13.51
C SER A 136 -11.86 -17.28 12.47
N SER A 137 -11.38 -18.17 11.59
CA SER A 137 -12.13 -18.83 10.52
C SER A 137 -12.95 -17.87 9.64
N PHE A 138 -12.38 -16.70 9.32
CA PHE A 138 -12.94 -15.80 8.30
C PHE A 138 -12.03 -15.79 7.05
N GLU A 139 -12.59 -15.42 5.90
CA GLU A 139 -11.85 -15.31 4.64
C GLU A 139 -11.10 -13.97 4.57
N PHE A 140 -9.78 -14.02 4.37
CA PHE A 140 -8.93 -12.83 4.24
C PHE A 140 -9.39 -11.92 3.10
N GLY A 141 -9.80 -12.51 1.97
CA GLY A 141 -10.30 -11.78 0.80
C GLY A 141 -11.47 -10.85 1.14
N ARG A 142 -12.38 -11.26 2.03
CA ARG A 142 -13.50 -10.40 2.46
C ARG A 142 -13.05 -9.23 3.32
N ALA A 143 -12.07 -9.45 4.20
CA ALA A 143 -11.49 -8.37 5.00
C ALA A 143 -10.73 -7.37 4.12
N ARG A 144 -10.05 -7.86 3.06
CA ARG A 144 -9.35 -7.02 2.09
C ARG A 144 -10.29 -6.16 1.25
N LEU A 145 -11.51 -6.65 0.94
CA LEU A 145 -12.54 -5.87 0.26
C LEU A 145 -12.95 -4.63 1.07
N PHE A 146 -13.07 -4.71 2.40
CA PHE A 146 -13.29 -3.52 3.24
C PHE A 146 -12.15 -2.51 3.09
N GLY A 147 -10.92 -2.98 2.92
CA GLY A 147 -9.77 -2.14 2.57
C GLY A 147 -9.94 -1.38 1.26
N CYS A 148 -10.37 -2.05 0.19
CA CYS A 148 -10.64 -1.39 -1.11
C CYS A 148 -11.72 -0.31 -0.99
N VAL A 149 -12.77 -0.54 -0.19
CA VAL A 149 -13.79 0.48 0.08
C VAL A 149 -13.20 1.69 0.80
N GLY A 150 -12.30 1.46 1.76
CA GLY A 150 -11.58 2.53 2.46
C GLY A 150 -10.72 3.38 1.53
N TRP A 151 -9.98 2.73 0.62
CA TRP A 151 -9.21 3.42 -0.42
C TRP A 151 -10.10 4.26 -1.34
N ALA A 152 -11.17 3.64 -1.86
CA ALA A 152 -12.09 4.31 -2.79
C ALA A 152 -12.74 5.54 -2.15
N LEU A 153 -13.27 5.40 -0.91
CA LEU A 153 -13.87 6.51 -0.19
C LEU A 153 -12.84 7.62 0.05
N CYS A 154 -11.63 7.26 0.45
CA CYS A 154 -10.57 8.24 0.69
C CYS A 154 -10.20 9.00 -0.58
N ALA A 155 -10.00 8.32 -1.70
CA ALA A 155 -9.60 8.96 -2.96
C ALA A 155 -10.61 10.03 -3.40
N SER A 156 -11.91 9.77 -3.25
CA SER A 156 -12.95 10.78 -3.51
C SER A 156 -12.91 11.95 -2.52
N VAL A 157 -12.85 11.66 -1.22
CA VAL A 157 -12.84 12.70 -0.17
C VAL A 157 -11.60 13.58 -0.32
N VAL A 158 -10.44 12.99 -0.55
CA VAL A 158 -9.18 13.70 -0.72
C VAL A 158 -9.16 14.46 -2.04
N GLY A 159 -9.66 13.90 -3.14
CA GLY A 159 -9.76 14.65 -4.41
C GLY A 159 -10.54 15.96 -4.28
N ILE A 160 -11.61 15.98 -3.46
CA ILE A 160 -12.39 17.19 -3.18
C ILE A 160 -11.66 18.08 -2.17
N MET A 161 -11.25 17.51 -1.03
CA MET A 161 -10.70 18.27 0.10
C MET A 161 -9.31 18.83 -0.17
N PHE A 162 -8.51 18.15 -0.99
CA PHE A 162 -7.18 18.60 -1.41
C PHE A 162 -7.25 19.86 -2.27
N THR A 163 -8.39 20.19 -2.88
CA THR A 163 -8.57 21.48 -3.58
C THR A 163 -8.98 22.62 -2.66
N ILE A 164 -9.44 22.32 -1.45
CA ILE A 164 -9.93 23.31 -0.48
C ILE A 164 -8.86 23.59 0.57
N ASN A 165 -8.32 22.53 1.18
CA ASN A 165 -7.26 22.62 2.17
C ASN A 165 -6.43 21.33 2.22
N ASN A 166 -5.18 21.47 1.83
CA ASN A 166 -4.25 20.36 1.63
C ASN A 166 -3.78 19.81 2.98
N GLU A 167 -3.72 20.64 4.02
CA GLU A 167 -3.35 20.24 5.38
C GLU A 167 -4.45 19.40 6.05
N PHE A 168 -5.72 19.70 5.73
CA PHE A 168 -6.86 18.99 6.30
C PHE A 168 -6.84 17.49 5.97
N VAL A 169 -6.38 17.13 4.77
CA VAL A 169 -6.24 15.72 4.34
C VAL A 169 -5.28 14.96 5.26
N PHE A 170 -4.15 15.57 5.63
CA PHE A 170 -3.18 14.96 6.53
C PHE A 170 -3.77 14.80 7.93
N TRP A 171 -4.45 15.83 8.44
CA TRP A 171 -5.14 15.79 9.73
C TRP A 171 -6.24 14.72 9.78
N LEU A 172 -7.00 14.57 8.69
CA LEU A 172 -8.01 13.53 8.56
C LEU A 172 -7.36 12.13 8.56
N GLY A 173 -6.25 11.95 7.84
CA GLY A 173 -5.46 10.71 7.88
C GLY A 173 -4.94 10.37 9.28
N SER A 174 -4.39 11.36 9.99
CA SER A 174 -3.93 11.21 11.39
C SER A 174 -5.10 10.91 12.33
N GLY A 175 -6.27 11.55 12.15
CA GLY A 175 -7.49 11.25 12.90
C GLY A 175 -7.96 9.81 12.70
N CYS A 176 -7.97 9.32 11.45
CA CYS A 176 -8.21 7.91 11.15
C CYS A 176 -7.18 6.98 11.78
N ALA A 177 -5.91 7.40 11.88
CA ALA A 177 -4.87 6.62 12.56
C ALA A 177 -5.07 6.54 14.09
N VAL A 178 -5.63 7.58 14.71
CA VAL A 178 -6.03 7.53 16.13
C VAL A 178 -7.17 6.54 16.32
N ILE A 179 -8.15 6.54 15.42
CA ILE A 179 -9.24 5.55 15.44
C ILE A 179 -8.67 4.12 15.29
N LEU A 180 -7.68 3.91 14.41
CA LEU A 180 -6.95 2.65 14.30
C LEU A 180 -6.28 2.25 15.62
N ALA A 181 -5.61 3.18 16.30
CA ALA A 181 -4.96 2.92 17.58
C ALA A 181 -5.96 2.49 18.66
N ILE A 182 -7.11 3.15 18.72
CA ILE A 182 -8.21 2.80 19.63
C ILE A 182 -8.77 1.42 19.28
N LEU A 183 -8.97 1.14 17.99
CA LEU A 183 -9.43 -0.18 17.54
C LEU A 183 -8.46 -1.28 17.95
N LEU A 184 -7.15 -1.02 17.85
CA LEU A 184 -6.10 -1.99 18.17
C LEU A 184 -5.95 -2.24 19.69
N LEU A 185 -6.28 -1.24 20.53
CA LEU A 185 -6.44 -1.37 21.98
C LEU A 185 -7.59 -2.31 22.34
N ILE A 186 -8.74 -2.12 21.68
CA ILE A 186 -9.97 -2.87 21.95
C ILE A 186 -9.86 -4.30 21.39
N ALA A 187 -9.23 -4.47 20.23
CA ALA A 187 -9.15 -5.73 19.52
C ALA A 187 -8.20 -6.74 20.16
N LYS A 188 -8.49 -7.24 21.37
CA LYS A 188 -7.70 -8.31 22.00
C LYS A 188 -8.02 -9.66 21.32
N PRO A 189 -7.11 -10.25 20.53
CA PRO A 189 -7.26 -11.64 20.16
C PRO A 189 -7.10 -12.45 21.45
N GLU A 190 -8.17 -13.11 21.89
CA GLU A 190 -8.19 -13.89 23.13
C GLU A 190 -6.94 -14.77 23.22
N THR A 191 -6.18 -14.59 24.30
CA THR A 191 -5.01 -15.41 24.63
C THR A 191 -5.51 -16.75 25.17
N GLY A 192 -5.98 -17.62 24.28
CA GLY A 192 -6.19 -19.03 24.60
C GLY A 192 -4.83 -19.69 24.88
N SER A 193 -4.68 -20.26 26.07
CA SER A 193 -3.47 -20.95 26.58
C SER A 193 -2.96 -22.08 25.69
N THR A 194 -3.77 -22.59 24.76
CA THR A 194 -3.40 -23.55 23.70
C THR A 194 -2.58 -22.92 22.55
N ALA A 195 -2.52 -21.59 22.44
CA ALA A 195 -1.89 -20.87 21.34
C ALA A 195 -0.35 -20.89 21.36
N GLN A 196 0.29 -21.05 22.53
CA GLN A 196 1.76 -21.20 22.59
C GLN A 196 2.23 -22.54 22.01
N VAL A 197 1.36 -23.55 21.98
CA VAL A 197 1.65 -24.87 21.44
C VAL A 197 1.34 -24.91 19.94
N ALA A 198 0.26 -24.26 19.49
CA ALA A 198 -0.07 -24.12 18.07
C ALA A 198 0.87 -23.17 17.30
N ASP A 199 1.37 -22.09 17.92
CA ASP A 199 2.44 -21.27 17.32
C ASP A 199 3.72 -22.11 17.14
N LYS A 200 4.06 -22.99 18.10
CA LYS A 200 5.23 -23.89 17.98
C LYS A 200 5.05 -24.99 16.92
N LEU A 201 3.83 -25.46 16.69
CA LEU A 201 3.52 -26.53 15.73
C LEU A 201 3.18 -26.02 14.31
N GLY A 202 2.62 -24.81 14.18
CA GLY A 202 2.23 -24.19 12.92
C GLY A 202 3.26 -23.19 12.35
N ALA A 203 4.12 -22.59 13.19
CA ALA A 203 5.22 -21.72 12.76
C ALA A 203 6.48 -22.50 12.36
N ASN A 204 6.35 -23.80 12.09
CA ASN A 204 7.41 -24.63 11.53
C ASN A 204 7.31 -24.74 9.99
N THR A 205 6.86 -23.66 9.34
CA THR A 205 7.04 -23.51 7.90
C THR A 205 8.47 -23.04 7.69
N LYS A 206 9.34 -24.03 7.43
CA LYS A 206 10.78 -23.99 7.12
C LYS A 206 11.43 -22.59 7.19
N PRO A 207 12.42 -22.38 8.09
CA PRO A 207 13.18 -21.13 8.06
C PRO A 207 13.79 -20.98 6.67
N PHE A 208 13.66 -19.80 6.08
CA PHE A 208 14.34 -19.40 4.85
C PHE A 208 15.77 -19.94 4.88
N ASN A 209 16.03 -21.00 4.12
CA ASN A 209 17.32 -21.63 4.09
C ASN A 209 18.11 -20.94 2.99
N LEU A 210 19.19 -20.25 3.34
CA LEU A 210 20.10 -19.61 2.38
C LEU A 210 20.50 -20.59 1.27
N ARG A 211 20.60 -21.89 1.59
CA ARG A 211 20.88 -22.95 0.61
C ARG A 211 19.78 -23.13 -0.43
N LEU A 212 18.50 -23.04 -0.04
CA LEU A 212 17.36 -23.06 -0.96
C LEU A 212 17.33 -21.79 -1.83
N ALA A 213 17.68 -20.63 -1.27
CA ALA A 213 17.79 -19.38 -2.05
C ALA A 213 18.90 -19.47 -3.11
N PHE A 214 20.05 -20.05 -2.76
CA PHE A 214 21.13 -20.32 -3.72
C PHE A 214 20.78 -21.39 -4.75
N GLU A 215 19.97 -22.39 -4.40
CA GLU A 215 19.44 -23.37 -5.37
C GLU A 215 18.41 -22.74 -6.32
N LEU A 216 17.56 -21.85 -5.80
CA LEU A 216 16.59 -21.07 -6.60
C LEU A 216 17.28 -20.16 -7.62
N LEU A 217 18.41 -19.54 -7.26
CA LEU A 217 19.22 -18.75 -8.19
C LEU A 217 19.81 -19.55 -9.36
N LYS A 218 19.88 -20.89 -9.25
CA LYS A 218 20.30 -21.77 -10.35
C LYS A 218 19.16 -22.12 -11.31
N ASP A 219 17.90 -21.89 -10.93
CA ASP A 219 16.75 -22.18 -11.79
C ASP A 219 16.59 -21.09 -12.85
N SER A 220 16.60 -21.48 -14.12
CA SER A 220 16.40 -20.56 -15.24
C SER A 220 15.00 -19.93 -15.24
N LYS A 221 13.99 -20.63 -14.70
CA LYS A 221 12.62 -20.13 -14.59
C LYS A 221 12.53 -18.93 -13.65
N LEU A 222 13.35 -18.91 -12.59
CA LEU A 222 13.43 -17.77 -11.69
C LEU A 222 13.95 -16.54 -12.42
N TRP A 223 14.99 -16.68 -13.25
CA TRP A 223 15.53 -15.57 -14.03
C TRP A 223 14.53 -15.03 -15.06
N PHE A 224 13.77 -15.90 -15.72
CA PHE A 224 12.68 -15.45 -16.61
C PHE A 224 11.56 -14.73 -15.86
N LEU A 225 11.19 -15.21 -14.67
CA LEU A 225 10.20 -14.53 -13.83
C LEU A 225 10.74 -13.20 -13.31
N ALA A 226 11.99 -13.15 -12.86
CA ALA A 226 12.65 -11.94 -12.39
C ALA A 226 12.76 -10.92 -13.52
N LEU A 227 13.09 -11.35 -14.74
CA LEU A 227 13.10 -10.50 -15.93
C LEU A 227 11.71 -9.90 -16.20
N TYR A 228 10.64 -10.69 -16.06
CA TYR A 228 9.27 -10.19 -16.20
C TYR A 228 8.94 -9.17 -15.10
N VAL A 229 9.23 -9.47 -13.83
CA VAL A 229 8.92 -8.56 -12.70
C VAL A 229 9.71 -7.26 -12.80
N VAL A 230 11.02 -7.34 -13.04
CA VAL A 230 11.88 -6.17 -13.18
C VAL A 230 11.57 -5.40 -14.47
N GLY A 231 11.31 -6.11 -15.59
CA GLY A 231 11.06 -5.46 -16.88
C GLY A 231 9.67 -4.85 -17.01
N VAL A 232 8.64 -5.50 -16.46
CA VAL A 232 7.25 -5.08 -16.61
C VAL A 232 6.74 -4.35 -15.37
N SER A 233 6.83 -4.97 -14.18
CA SER A 233 6.29 -4.37 -12.95
C SER A 233 7.04 -3.09 -12.58
N CYS A 234 8.38 -3.13 -12.55
CA CYS A 234 9.16 -1.93 -12.21
C CYS A 234 8.91 -0.79 -13.20
N THR A 235 8.88 -1.08 -14.50
CA THR A 235 8.61 -0.07 -15.53
C THR A 235 7.21 0.53 -15.37
N TYR A 236 6.21 -0.30 -15.07
CA TYR A 236 4.85 0.16 -14.85
C TYR A 236 4.73 0.98 -13.56
N ASP A 237 5.36 0.55 -12.46
CA ASP A 237 5.30 1.25 -11.18
C ASP A 237 5.97 2.63 -11.29
N VAL A 238 7.10 2.74 -12.00
CA VAL A 238 7.75 4.04 -12.27
C VAL A 238 6.86 4.94 -13.13
N PHE A 239 6.17 4.37 -14.12
CA PHE A 239 5.21 5.11 -14.94
C PHE A 239 4.04 5.61 -14.10
N ASP A 240 3.42 4.76 -13.29
CA ASP A 240 2.22 5.08 -12.51
C ASP A 240 2.50 6.10 -11.39
N GLN A 241 3.70 6.05 -10.78
CA GLN A 241 4.13 7.02 -9.76
C GLN A 241 4.07 8.47 -10.24
N GLN A 242 4.35 8.74 -11.52
CA GLN A 242 4.32 10.09 -12.09
C GLN A 242 3.09 10.35 -12.97
N PHE A 243 2.30 9.31 -13.23
CA PHE A 243 1.11 9.41 -14.07
C PHE A 243 0.08 10.39 -13.51
N ALA A 244 -0.03 10.53 -12.19
CA ALA A 244 -0.92 11.50 -11.55
C ALA A 244 -0.68 12.93 -12.04
N ASN A 245 0.59 13.37 -12.07
CA ASN A 245 0.97 14.71 -12.54
C ASN A 245 0.77 14.89 -14.05
N PHE A 246 0.98 13.82 -14.83
CA PHE A 246 0.66 13.82 -16.26
C PHE A 246 -0.84 13.96 -16.49
N PHE A 247 -1.66 13.20 -15.75
CA PHE A 247 -3.12 13.23 -15.84
C PHE A 247 -3.69 14.61 -15.51
N THR A 248 -3.21 15.26 -14.45
CA THR A 248 -3.68 16.61 -14.09
C THR A 248 -3.34 17.67 -15.14
N SER A 249 -2.31 17.46 -15.97
CA SER A 249 -1.91 18.41 -17.02
C SER A 249 -2.89 18.48 -18.21
N PHE A 250 -3.77 17.50 -18.37
CA PHE A 250 -4.79 17.50 -19.44
C PHE A 250 -5.99 18.42 -19.12
N PHE A 251 -6.12 18.84 -17.86
CA PHE A 251 -7.24 19.67 -17.42
C PHE A 251 -6.86 21.14 -17.42
N SER A 252 -7.84 22.01 -17.70
CA SER A 252 -7.65 23.47 -17.70
C SER A 252 -7.36 24.06 -16.32
N SER A 253 -7.75 23.36 -15.25
CA SER A 253 -7.48 23.72 -13.86
C SER A 253 -6.95 22.51 -13.11
N THR A 254 -5.85 22.68 -12.38
CA THR A 254 -5.25 21.65 -11.54
C THR A 254 -6.25 21.11 -10.52
N ASP A 255 -7.09 21.97 -9.96
CA ASP A 255 -8.13 21.57 -8.99
C ASP A 255 -9.15 20.61 -9.61
N GLN A 256 -9.56 20.88 -10.86
CA GLN A 256 -10.46 19.98 -11.57
C GLN A 256 -9.77 18.66 -11.88
N GLY A 257 -8.50 18.69 -12.31
CA GLY A 257 -7.69 17.50 -12.55
C GLY A 257 -7.57 16.61 -11.31
N THR A 258 -7.28 17.19 -10.14
CA THR A 258 -7.16 16.45 -8.87
C THR A 258 -8.47 15.82 -8.44
N ARG A 259 -9.61 16.51 -8.64
CA ARG A 259 -10.94 15.95 -8.36
C ARG A 259 -11.26 14.78 -9.27
N VAL A 260 -11.04 14.94 -10.57
CA VAL A 260 -11.29 13.87 -11.55
C VAL A 260 -10.37 12.69 -11.27
N PHE A 261 -9.11 12.93 -10.92
CA PHE A 261 -8.18 11.88 -10.52
C PHE A 261 -8.71 11.08 -9.31
N GLY A 262 -9.19 11.77 -8.27
CA GLY A 262 -9.84 11.12 -7.12
C GLY A 262 -11.04 10.26 -7.52
N TYR A 263 -11.89 10.73 -8.44
CA TYR A 263 -13.03 9.93 -8.94
C TYR A 263 -12.59 8.72 -9.77
N VAL A 264 -11.58 8.86 -10.63
CA VAL A 264 -11.04 7.76 -11.44
C VAL A 264 -10.44 6.70 -10.54
N THR A 265 -9.64 7.09 -9.52
CA THR A 265 -9.09 6.14 -8.55
C THR A 265 -10.19 5.43 -7.75
N THR A 266 -11.24 6.16 -7.36
CA THR A 266 -12.39 5.58 -6.64
C THR A 266 -13.12 4.53 -7.48
N MET A 267 -13.47 4.88 -8.71
CA MET A 267 -14.15 3.96 -9.63
C MET A 267 -13.24 2.78 -10.02
N GLY A 268 -11.93 3.06 -10.16
CA GLY A 268 -10.90 2.06 -10.41
C GLY A 268 -10.85 0.99 -9.32
N GLU A 269 -10.92 1.36 -8.04
CA GLU A 269 -10.94 0.38 -6.95
C GLU A 269 -12.25 -0.42 -6.87
N LEU A 270 -13.39 0.17 -7.23
CA LEU A 270 -14.65 -0.58 -7.33
C LEU A 270 -14.61 -1.61 -8.47
N LEU A 271 -14.01 -1.24 -9.60
CA LEU A 271 -13.75 -2.15 -10.70
C LEU A 271 -12.74 -3.23 -10.30
N ASN A 272 -11.67 -2.87 -9.59
CA ASN A 272 -10.66 -3.79 -9.08
C ASN A 272 -11.28 -4.83 -8.15
N ALA A 273 -12.12 -4.41 -7.19
CA ALA A 273 -12.85 -5.31 -6.31
C ALA A 273 -13.74 -6.30 -7.09
N SER A 274 -14.40 -5.81 -8.15
CA SER A 274 -15.22 -6.64 -9.03
C SER A 274 -14.37 -7.65 -9.80
N ILE A 275 -13.24 -7.23 -10.37
CA ILE A 275 -12.32 -8.10 -11.11
C ILE A 275 -11.68 -9.13 -10.19
N MET A 276 -11.24 -8.75 -8.99
CA MET A 276 -10.66 -9.65 -7.98
C MET A 276 -11.63 -10.77 -7.59
N PHE A 277 -12.94 -10.51 -7.56
CA PHE A 277 -13.94 -11.53 -7.30
C PHE A 277 -13.95 -12.63 -8.38
N PHE A 278 -13.75 -12.26 -9.65
CA PHE A 278 -13.69 -13.20 -10.78
C PHE A 278 -12.27 -13.70 -11.08
N ALA A 279 -11.23 -13.07 -10.53
CA ALA A 279 -9.84 -13.36 -10.84
C ALA A 279 -9.46 -14.84 -10.62
N PRO A 280 -9.86 -15.53 -9.52
CA PRO A 280 -9.54 -16.95 -9.36
C PRO A 280 -10.13 -17.84 -10.47
N LEU A 281 -11.36 -17.55 -10.91
CA LEU A 281 -12.02 -18.29 -12.00
C LEU A 281 -11.32 -18.06 -13.33
N ILE A 282 -10.92 -16.81 -13.59
CA ILE A 282 -10.21 -16.41 -14.79
C ILE A 282 -8.82 -17.06 -14.82
N VAL A 283 -8.02 -16.88 -13.77
CA VAL A 283 -6.65 -17.40 -13.65
C VAL A 283 -6.60 -18.92 -13.70
N ASN A 284 -7.55 -19.62 -13.07
CA ASN A 284 -7.62 -21.08 -13.14
C ASN A 284 -7.97 -21.59 -14.54
N ARG A 285 -8.69 -20.82 -15.36
CA ARG A 285 -9.02 -21.19 -16.75
C ARG A 285 -7.88 -20.89 -17.73
N ILE A 286 -7.24 -19.73 -17.61
CA ILE A 286 -6.19 -19.31 -18.55
C ILE A 286 -4.78 -19.75 -18.14
N GLY A 287 -4.56 -20.04 -16.86
CA GLY A 287 -3.26 -20.38 -16.27
C GLY A 287 -2.42 -19.15 -15.91
N GLY A 288 -1.57 -19.28 -14.89
CA GLY A 288 -0.78 -18.17 -14.33
C GLY A 288 0.16 -17.47 -15.33
N LYS A 289 0.77 -18.23 -16.26
CA LYS A 289 1.63 -17.64 -17.31
C LYS A 289 0.84 -16.68 -18.21
N ASN A 290 -0.35 -17.08 -18.66
CA ASN A 290 -1.17 -16.26 -19.56
C ASN A 290 -1.79 -15.07 -18.82
N ALA A 291 -2.11 -15.24 -17.53
CA ALA A 291 -2.54 -14.14 -16.68
C ALA A 291 -1.47 -13.04 -16.58
N LEU A 292 -0.20 -13.41 -16.37
CA LEU A 292 0.92 -12.46 -16.37
C LEU A 292 1.13 -11.81 -17.74
N LEU A 293 1.11 -12.58 -18.83
CA LEU A 293 1.26 -12.00 -20.18
C LEU A 293 0.13 -11.00 -20.50
N LEU A 294 -1.11 -11.33 -20.13
CA LEU A 294 -2.25 -10.42 -20.30
C LEU A 294 -2.10 -9.14 -19.47
N ALA A 295 -1.68 -9.26 -18.22
CA ALA A 295 -1.41 -8.10 -17.37
C ALA A 295 -0.32 -7.20 -17.97
N GLY A 296 0.79 -7.78 -18.44
CA GLY A 296 1.87 -7.01 -19.06
C GLY A 296 1.44 -6.33 -20.37
N LEU A 297 0.58 -6.97 -21.15
CA LEU A 297 0.02 -6.40 -22.37
C LEU A 297 -0.88 -5.19 -22.06
N ILE A 298 -1.76 -5.29 -21.07
CA ILE A 298 -2.59 -4.17 -20.61
C ILE A 298 -1.71 -3.00 -20.13
N MET A 299 -0.67 -3.30 -19.34
CA MET A 299 0.29 -2.29 -18.86
C MET A 299 1.00 -1.60 -20.03
N SER A 300 1.44 -2.36 -21.03
CA SER A 300 2.14 -1.83 -22.21
C SER A 300 1.22 -0.95 -23.07
N ILE A 301 -0.02 -1.37 -23.28
CA ILE A 301 -1.03 -0.58 -23.99
C ILE A 301 -1.31 0.73 -23.25
N ARG A 302 -1.38 0.72 -21.91
CA ARG A 302 -1.57 1.96 -21.12
C ARG A 302 -0.41 2.94 -21.31
N ILE A 303 0.84 2.45 -21.26
CA ILE A 303 2.03 3.30 -21.42
C ILE A 303 2.07 3.89 -22.84
N ILE A 304 1.96 3.04 -23.86
CA ILE A 304 2.01 3.47 -25.26
C ILE A 304 0.82 4.38 -25.59
N GLY A 305 -0.37 4.03 -25.13
CA GLY A 305 -1.58 4.84 -25.29
C GLY A 305 -1.43 6.24 -24.69
N SER A 306 -0.73 6.36 -23.56
CA SER A 306 -0.45 7.66 -22.94
C SER A 306 0.46 8.55 -23.79
N SER A 307 1.35 7.99 -24.62
CA SER A 307 2.16 8.80 -25.54
C SER A 307 1.37 9.38 -26.73
N PHE A 308 0.22 8.79 -27.06
CA PHE A 308 -0.66 9.25 -28.15
C PHE A 308 -1.87 10.03 -27.63
N ALA A 309 -2.04 10.13 -26.32
CA ALA A 309 -3.17 10.83 -25.71
C ALA A 309 -3.02 12.35 -25.86
N SER A 310 -4.06 13.01 -26.40
CA SER A 310 -4.10 14.46 -26.63
C SER A 310 -5.33 15.14 -26.01
N THR A 311 -6.23 14.37 -25.40
CA THR A 311 -7.48 14.86 -24.81
C THR A 311 -7.60 14.40 -23.34
N PRO A 312 -8.29 15.19 -22.49
CA PRO A 312 -8.57 14.83 -21.09
C PRO A 312 -9.48 13.63 -20.94
#